data_AF-A0A819J9U0-F1
#
_entry.id   AF-A0A819J9U0-F1
#
_cell.length_a   1.000
_cell.length_b   1.000
_cell.length_c   1.000
_cell.angle_alpha   90.00
_cell.angle_beta   90.00
_cell.angle_gamma   90.00
#
_symmetry.space_group_name_H-M   'P 1'
#
loop_
_entity.id
_entity.type
_entity.pdbx_description
1 polymer ?
#
loop_
_entity_poly.entity_id
_entity_poly.type
_entity_poly.pdbx_seq_one_letter_code
_entity_poly.pdbx_strand_id
1 'polypeptide(L)' 'SEAAAATAVIMNLKSCSISRTPEPIEFKADRPFLFFIRESQQNIVLFSGKFVSPPTA' A
#
# COMPACT_ATOMS: atom_id res chain seq x y z
N SER A 1 -6.28 4.73 -7.67
CA SER A 1 -6.42 3.45 -8.40
C SER A 1 -5.37 3.40 -9.49
N GLU A 2 -4.12 3.12 -9.10
CA GLU A 2 -2.94 3.62 -9.82
C GLU A 2 -1.76 2.63 -9.76
N ALA A 3 -1.68 1.82 -8.68
CA ALA A 3 -0.77 0.67 -8.56
C ALA A 3 -0.90 -0.35 -9.72
N ALA A 4 -2.05 -0.34 -10.42
CA ALA A 4 -2.34 -1.17 -11.59
C ALA A 4 -1.93 -0.56 -12.94
N ALA A 5 -1.64 0.75 -13.01
CA ALA A 5 -1.35 1.46 -14.28
C ALA A 5 0.10 1.95 -14.41
N ALA A 6 0.77 2.37 -13.33
CA ALA A 6 2.17 2.82 -13.39
C ALA A 6 3.19 1.66 -13.43
N THR A 7 2.87 0.53 -12.80
CA THR A 7 3.62 -0.74 -12.93
C THR A 7 3.59 -1.26 -14.39
N ALA A 8 2.59 -0.85 -15.20
CA ALA A 8 2.38 -1.26 -16.59
C ALA A 8 3.24 -0.48 -17.62
N VAL A 9 3.80 0.68 -17.26
CA VAL A 9 4.66 1.51 -18.14
C VAL A 9 6.15 1.21 -17.94
N ILE A 10 6.60 0.95 -16.71
CA ILE A 10 8.03 0.79 -16.37
C ILE A 10 8.55 -0.65 -16.58
N MET A 11 7.70 -1.70 -16.51
CA MET A 11 8.11 -3.06 -16.89
C MET A 11 8.11 -3.33 -18.40
N ASN A 12 7.38 -2.56 -19.21
CA ASN A 12 7.43 -2.63 -20.68
C ASN A 12 8.68 -1.93 -21.26
N LEU A 13 9.25 -0.96 -20.53
CA LEU A 13 10.52 -0.31 -20.81
C LEU A 13 11.71 -1.03 -20.13
N LYS A 14 11.77 -2.38 -20.20
CA LYS A 14 12.97 -3.23 -19.90
C LYS A 14 14.15 -2.96 -20.86
N SER A 15 14.30 -1.71 -21.25
CA SER A 15 15.48 -1.08 -21.79
C SER A 15 16.67 -1.32 -20.86
N CYS A 16 17.80 -1.67 -21.48
CA CYS A 16 19.11 -1.91 -20.90
C CYS A 16 19.50 -0.91 -19.79
N SER A 17 19.61 -1.36 -18.55
CA SER A 17 20.73 -1.09 -17.63
C SER A 17 20.33 -1.40 -16.20
N ILE A 18 21.18 -2.19 -15.56
CA ILE A 18 21.16 -2.52 -14.13
C ILE A 18 21.32 -1.21 -13.34
N SER A 19 20.32 -0.78 -12.59
CA SER A 19 20.55 0.19 -11.51
C SER A 19 19.62 -0.08 -10.33
N ARG A 20 20.18 0.10 -9.15
CA ARG A 20 19.73 -0.37 -7.84
C ARG A 20 18.37 0.25 -7.47
N THR A 21 17.27 -0.44 -7.74
CA THR A 21 15.99 -0.14 -7.07
C THR A 21 16.13 -0.60 -5.62
N PRO A 22 15.86 0.27 -4.62
CA PRO A 22 15.79 -0.19 -3.23
C PRO A 22 14.77 -1.31 -3.17
N GLU A 23 15.11 -2.40 -2.50
CA GLU A 23 14.17 -3.50 -2.34
C GLU A 23 12.87 -2.97 -1.72
N PRO A 24 11.70 -3.39 -2.23
CA PRO A 24 10.43 -2.96 -1.66
C PRO A 24 10.39 -3.24 -0.17
N ILE A 25 10.01 -2.24 0.64
CA ILE A 25 9.83 -2.45 2.07
C ILE A 25 8.65 -3.39 2.26
N GLU A 26 8.89 -4.54 2.87
CA GLU A 26 7.85 -5.50 3.17
C GLU A 26 6.98 -4.98 4.32
N PHE A 27 5.75 -4.59 4.00
CA PHE A 27 4.75 -4.29 5.01
C PHE A 27 3.86 -5.52 5.22
N LYS A 28 4.09 -6.25 6.31
CA LYS A 28 3.30 -7.42 6.69
C LYS A 28 2.34 -7.09 7.83
N ALA A 29 1.04 -7.01 7.53
CA ALA A 29 -0.02 -6.75 8.49
C ALA A 29 -0.59 -8.06 9.09
N ASP A 30 0.28 -8.95 9.57
CA ASP A 30 -0.07 -10.28 10.10
C ASP A 30 -0.26 -10.32 11.63
N ARG A 31 -0.39 -9.14 12.24
CA ARG A 31 -0.56 -8.92 13.68
C ARG A 31 -1.38 -7.65 13.91
N PRO A 32 -1.88 -7.37 15.13
CA PRO A 32 -2.74 -6.22 15.37
C PRO A 32 -2.16 -4.89 14.87
N PHE A 33 -3.00 -4.09 14.23
CA PHE A 33 -2.62 -2.79 13.66
C PHE A 33 -3.72 -1.75 13.83
N LEU A 34 -3.34 -0.48 13.78
CA LEU A 34 -4.27 0.65 13.76
C LEU A 34 -4.60 1.02 12.32
N PHE A 35 -5.83 1.42 12.07
CA PHE A 35 -6.27 1.90 10.75
C PHE A 35 -7.09 3.18 10.87
N PHE A 36 -7.02 3.98 9.81
CA PHE A 36 -7.77 5.21 9.64
C PHE A 36 -8.28 5.27 8.20
N ILE A 37 -9.58 5.51 8.04
CA ILE A 37 -10.18 5.90 6.77
C ILE A 37 -10.42 7.40 6.88
N ARG A 38 -9.80 8.16 6.00
CA ARG A 38 -9.87 9.62 6.02
C ARG A 38 -10.19 10.18 4.65
N GLU A 39 -10.93 11.27 4.63
CA GLU A 39 -10.98 12.16 3.48
C GLU A 39 -9.59 12.81 3.35
N SER A 40 -9.03 12.82 2.14
CA SER A 40 -7.62 13.13 1.93
C SER A 40 -7.32 14.63 1.80
N GLN A 41 -8.26 15.46 1.34
CA GLN A 41 -8.03 16.90 1.16
C GLN A 41 -7.97 17.65 2.49
N GLN A 42 -8.90 17.37 3.40
CA GLN A 42 -9.05 18.07 4.68
C GLN A 42 -8.53 17.23 5.86
N ASN A 43 -8.01 16.04 5.60
CA ASN A 43 -7.51 15.09 6.61
C ASN A 43 -8.58 14.71 7.65
N ILE A 44 -9.85 14.75 7.25
CA ILE A 44 -10.95 14.44 8.15
C ILE A 44 -10.99 12.93 8.32
N VAL A 45 -10.83 12.48 9.56
CA VAL A 45 -10.96 11.06 9.91
C VAL A 45 -12.45 10.70 9.84
N LEU A 46 -12.79 9.84 8.89
CA LEU A 46 -14.13 9.31 8.70
C LEU A 46 -14.35 8.08 9.59
N PHE A 47 -13.35 7.21 9.67
CA PHE A 47 -13.35 6.02 10.53
C PHE A 47 -11.96 5.79 11.11
N SER A 48 -11.90 5.26 12.34
CA SER A 48 -10.65 4.83 12.97
C SER A 48 -10.88 3.59 13.82
N GLY A 49 -9.84 2.78 14.00
CA GLY A 49 -9.95 1.60 14.83
C GLY A 49 -8.65 0.81 14.95
N LYS A 50 -8.72 -0.25 15.75
CA LYS A 50 -7.67 -1.26 15.90
C LYS A 50 -8.18 -2.59 15.35
N PHE A 51 -7.49 -3.15 14.38
CA PHE A 51 -7.72 -4.52 13.91
C PHE A 51 -6.89 -5.46 14.80
N VAL A 52 -7.55 -6.40 15.49
CA VAL A 52 -6.89 -7.31 16.45
C VAL A 52 -6.99 -8.76 15.99
N SER A 53 -8.15 -9.16 15.51
CA SER A 53 -8.41 -10.50 15.00
C SER A 53 -9.40 -10.42 13.84
N PRO A 54 -9.25 -11.30 12.83
CA PRO A 54 -10.26 -11.44 11.81
C PRO A 54 -11.58 -11.92 12.42
N PRO A 55 -12.74 -11.52 11.87
CA PRO A 55 -14.02 -12.06 12.29
C PRO A 55 -14.03 -13.59 12.10
N THR A 56 -14.58 -14.32 13.06
CA THR A 56 -14.97 -15.72 12.85
C THR A 56 -16.23 -15.73 11.98
N ALA A 57 -16.29 -16.63 10.99
CA ALA A 57 -17.45 -16.80 10.11
C ALA A 57 -18.68 -17.29 10.88
#